data_AF-W9C1F6-F1
#
_entry.id   AF-W9C1F6-F1
#
_cell.length_a   1.000
_cell.length_b   1.000
_cell.length_c   1.000
_cell.angle_alpha   90.00
_cell.angle_beta   90.00
_cell.angle_gamma   90.00
#
_symmetry.space_group_name_H-M   'P 1'
#
loop_
_entity.id
_entity.type
_entity.pdbx_description
1 polymer ?
#
loop_
_entity_poly.entity_id
_entity_poly.type
_entity_poly.pdbx_seq_one_letter_code
_entity_poly.pdbx_strand_id
1 'polypeptide(L)'
;MSSPGTKRKRAVIDDGSDAGCSRTWVSSTSDFNNNNTKAQVREQYNNKCWHCGASPADVCHVIGSRDNTFHEALTHDFQEKQDPQNAIALCGTCHTNFDHVYNPSFFFLPTDLNYFLNFERQDRKRCRKLGHRTGTTPARMYPTAQTYQNHQENQGVEGARLGGLYTRIVISDFLPQYPGRAPFQPGVSEYGATKSWTGSPMASLQRAVLMLRKLNLNGIPQEIRNALRQLQDVYSEELDLDGSDTSSIEPGESEDTDFEEGRGEMYEDKRRELRAKSQQSGAEQISVSGNREQDGEEHVVNEDNGRALASEGRDHSEANLEVESSDPMLYHHAIDFDSPRFWRWGPSATSEDAAKFFQRVS
;
A
#
# COMPACT_ATOMS: atom_id res chain seq x y z
N MET A 1 -12.11 -1.22 83.56
CA MET A 1 -11.33 -1.71 82.41
C MET A 1 -12.25 -2.52 81.52
N SER A 2 -12.09 -2.40 80.20
CA SER A 2 -12.88 -3.05 79.12
C SER A 2 -14.25 -2.43 78.80
N SER A 3 -14.31 -1.75 77.65
CA SER A 3 -15.53 -1.54 76.87
C SER A 3 -15.19 -1.75 75.38
N PRO A 4 -16.00 -2.49 74.60
CA PRO A 4 -15.67 -2.85 73.23
C PRO A 4 -16.18 -1.81 72.24
N GLY A 5 -15.31 -1.40 71.32
CA GLY A 5 -15.60 -0.44 70.24
C GLY A 5 -16.55 -1.02 69.19
N THR A 6 -17.57 -0.24 68.86
CA THR A 6 -18.66 -0.54 67.93
C THR A 6 -18.17 -0.50 66.48
N LYS A 7 -18.36 -1.60 65.73
CA LYS A 7 -18.11 -1.67 64.28
C LYS A 7 -19.21 -0.94 63.50
N ARG A 8 -18.89 0.18 62.85
CA ARG A 8 -19.75 0.80 61.81
C ARG A 8 -19.52 0.10 60.47
N LYS A 9 -20.59 -0.49 59.93
CA LYS A 9 -20.68 -1.08 58.60
C LYS A 9 -20.96 0.07 57.61
N ARG A 10 -20.01 0.38 56.72
CA ARG A 10 -20.21 1.34 55.62
C ARG A 10 -20.87 0.58 54.47
N ALA A 11 -22.10 0.95 54.14
CA ALA A 11 -22.76 0.49 52.92
C ALA A 11 -22.08 1.18 51.73
N VAL A 12 -21.59 0.38 50.80
CA VAL A 12 -21.13 0.84 49.49
C VAL A 12 -22.39 1.01 48.64
N ILE A 13 -22.65 2.27 48.25
CA ILE A 13 -23.65 2.61 47.24
C ILE A 13 -22.95 2.39 45.90
N ASP A 14 -23.49 1.48 45.11
CA ASP A 14 -23.08 1.18 43.75
C ASP A 14 -23.69 2.26 42.85
N ASP A 15 -22.89 3.29 42.55
CA ASP A 15 -23.29 4.42 41.72
C ASP A 15 -22.85 4.13 40.27
N GLY A 16 -23.84 3.93 39.41
CA GLY A 16 -23.70 3.56 38.00
C GLY A 16 -22.90 4.59 37.24
N SER A 17 -21.59 4.35 37.14
CA SER A 17 -20.68 5.15 36.35
C SER A 17 -20.41 4.39 35.06
N ASP A 18 -21.01 4.91 33.99
CA ASP A 18 -20.81 4.54 32.59
C ASP A 18 -19.31 4.56 32.28
N ALA A 19 -18.66 3.40 32.44
CA ALA A 19 -17.26 3.23 32.13
C ALA A 19 -17.12 3.24 30.61
N GLY A 20 -16.88 4.43 30.09
CA GLY A 20 -16.38 4.65 28.73
C GLY A 20 -15.34 3.59 28.42
N CYS A 21 -15.64 2.79 27.40
CA CYS A 21 -14.80 1.74 26.89
C CYS A 21 -13.54 2.38 26.30
N SER A 22 -12.60 2.77 27.17
CA SER A 22 -11.19 2.98 26.85
C SER A 22 -10.67 1.62 26.41
N ARG A 23 -10.92 1.29 25.14
CA ARG A 23 -10.16 0.26 24.44
C ARG A 23 -8.73 0.76 24.46
N THR A 24 -7.97 0.30 25.45
CA THR A 24 -6.52 0.25 25.35
C THR A 24 -6.23 -0.45 24.03
N TRP A 25 -5.88 0.34 23.03
CA TRP A 25 -5.28 -0.14 21.80
C TRP A 25 -3.95 -0.74 22.22
N VAL A 26 -4.01 -1.99 22.69
CA VAL A 26 -2.82 -2.81 22.84
C VAL A 26 -2.29 -2.92 21.41
N SER A 27 -1.20 -2.20 21.13
CA SER A 27 -0.48 -2.30 19.86
C SER A 27 -0.41 -3.77 19.52
N SER A 28 -1.04 -4.14 18.40
CA SER A 28 -1.17 -5.52 17.96
C SER A 28 0.25 -6.09 17.87
N THR A 29 0.67 -6.82 18.91
CA THR A 29 1.96 -7.49 18.93
C THR A 29 1.97 -8.37 17.70
N SER A 30 2.87 -8.08 16.76
CA SER A 30 2.67 -8.48 15.38
C SER A 30 2.34 -9.97 15.24
N ASP A 31 1.22 -10.26 14.57
CA ASP A 31 0.66 -11.60 14.29
C ASP A 31 1.61 -12.52 13.48
N PHE A 32 2.88 -12.13 13.32
CA PHE A 32 3.89 -12.98 12.70
C PHE A 32 4.25 -14.11 13.70
N ASN A 33 3.63 -15.27 13.56
CA ASN A 33 3.94 -16.42 14.41
C ASN A 33 5.23 -17.14 13.97
N ASN A 34 5.74 -16.82 12.77
CA ASN A 34 7.01 -17.35 12.28
C ASN A 34 8.19 -16.53 12.80
N ASN A 35 8.86 -17.04 13.83
CA ASN A 35 10.05 -16.40 14.40
C ASN A 35 11.19 -16.23 13.40
N ASN A 36 11.29 -17.10 12.38
CA ASN A 36 12.34 -17.02 11.36
C ASN A 36 12.12 -15.80 10.46
N THR A 37 10.89 -15.59 9.95
CA THR A 37 10.57 -14.39 9.15
C THR A 37 10.81 -13.11 9.96
N LYS A 38 10.39 -13.09 11.24
CA LYS A 38 10.64 -11.93 12.11
C LYS A 38 12.13 -11.63 12.26
N ALA A 39 12.94 -12.65 12.53
CA ALA A 39 14.38 -12.50 12.69
C ALA A 39 15.04 -12.04 11.39
N GLN A 40 14.71 -12.68 10.26
CA GLN A 40 15.23 -12.33 8.93
C GLN A 40 14.93 -10.87 8.57
N VAL A 41 13.70 -10.41 8.74
CA VAL A 41 13.31 -9.02 8.41
C VAL A 41 13.99 -8.04 9.36
N ARG A 42 14.09 -8.34 10.65
CA ARG A 42 14.83 -7.48 11.60
C ARG A 42 16.30 -7.38 11.25
N GLU A 43 16.95 -8.50 10.91
CA GLU A 43 18.35 -8.55 10.50
C GLU A 43 18.57 -7.73 9.22
N GLN A 44 17.72 -7.92 8.20
CA GLN A 44 17.76 -7.16 6.95
C GLN A 44 17.75 -5.65 7.17
N TYR A 45 16.98 -5.17 8.13
CA TYR A 45 16.87 -3.73 8.45
C TYR A 45 17.76 -3.29 9.63
N ASN A 46 18.69 -4.13 10.09
CA ASN A 46 19.55 -3.85 11.25
C ASN A 46 18.76 -3.39 12.49
N ASN A 47 17.57 -3.97 12.71
CA ASN A 47 16.62 -3.60 13.76
C ASN A 47 16.19 -2.11 13.74
N LYS A 48 16.27 -1.44 12.59
CA LYS A 48 15.86 -0.06 12.38
C LYS A 48 14.54 0.02 11.62
N CYS A 49 13.77 1.06 11.91
CA CYS A 49 12.53 1.37 11.22
C CYS A 49 12.82 1.70 9.76
N TRP A 50 12.13 1.02 8.86
CA TRP A 50 12.21 1.29 7.43
C TRP A 50 11.74 2.72 7.12
N HIS A 51 10.73 3.25 7.80
CA HIS A 51 10.26 4.61 7.52
C HIS A 51 11.21 5.71 8.04
N CYS A 52 11.46 5.75 9.35
CA CYS A 52 12.16 6.86 10.01
C CYS A 52 13.55 6.53 10.58
N GLY A 53 14.01 5.28 10.48
CA GLY A 53 15.32 4.84 11.00
C GLY A 53 15.41 4.61 12.51
N ALA A 54 14.36 4.90 13.28
CA ALA A 54 14.32 4.66 14.73
C ALA A 54 14.44 3.17 15.10
N SER A 55 14.97 2.89 16.30
CA SER A 55 15.14 1.55 16.86
C SER A 55 14.57 1.50 18.29
N PRO A 56 14.01 0.36 18.76
CA PRO A 56 13.87 -0.92 18.06
C PRO A 56 12.74 -0.92 17.02
N ALA A 57 12.84 -1.80 16.04
CA ALA A 57 11.82 -2.03 15.03
C ALA A 57 11.12 -3.39 15.21
N ASP A 58 9.80 -3.37 15.03
CA ASP A 58 8.96 -4.56 14.94
C ASP A 58 8.63 -4.88 13.50
N VAL A 59 8.31 -6.14 13.24
CA VAL A 59 7.92 -6.60 11.90
C VAL A 59 6.42 -6.50 11.75
N CYS A 60 5.98 -5.72 10.78
CA CYS A 60 4.60 -5.42 10.42
C CYS A 60 4.25 -6.09 9.07
N HIS A 61 2.98 -6.46 8.88
CA HIS A 61 2.49 -6.97 7.60
C HIS A 61 2.10 -5.80 6.69
N VAL A 62 2.55 -5.79 5.44
CA VAL A 62 2.16 -4.77 4.45
C VAL A 62 0.70 -4.92 4.04
N ILE A 63 0.17 -6.14 4.01
CA ILE A 63 -1.27 -6.41 3.97
C ILE A 63 -1.64 -7.10 5.27
N GLY A 64 -2.41 -6.38 6.08
CA GLY A 64 -2.79 -6.81 7.42
C GLY A 64 -3.77 -7.99 7.41
N SER A 65 -3.83 -8.71 8.53
CA SER A 65 -4.74 -9.85 8.72
C SER A 65 -6.22 -9.48 8.67
N ARG A 66 -6.53 -8.22 8.99
CA ARG A 66 -7.88 -7.64 8.96
C ARG A 66 -8.22 -7.06 7.60
N ASP A 67 -7.30 -7.11 6.65
CA ASP A 67 -7.56 -6.67 5.29
C ASP A 67 -8.31 -7.77 4.53
N ASN A 68 -9.56 -7.49 4.19
CA ASN A 68 -10.40 -8.44 3.47
C ASN A 68 -9.90 -8.68 2.04
N THR A 69 -9.03 -7.82 1.51
CA THR A 69 -8.41 -8.02 0.18
C THR A 69 -7.20 -8.95 0.23
N PHE A 70 -6.83 -9.48 1.41
CA PHE A 70 -5.68 -10.37 1.54
C PHE A 70 -5.78 -11.62 0.66
N HIS A 71 -6.98 -12.21 0.52
CA HIS A 71 -7.18 -13.36 -0.37
C HIS A 71 -7.00 -13.02 -1.85
N GLU A 72 -7.36 -11.80 -2.25
CA GLU A 72 -7.07 -11.30 -3.57
C GLU A 72 -5.55 -11.11 -3.73
N ALA A 73 -4.85 -10.59 -2.71
CA ALA A 73 -3.39 -10.46 -2.70
C ALA A 73 -2.62 -11.78 -2.95
N LEU A 74 -3.08 -12.86 -2.32
CA LEU A 74 -2.42 -14.18 -2.40
C LEU A 74 -2.34 -14.75 -3.82
N THR A 75 -3.18 -14.30 -4.74
CA THR A 75 -3.15 -14.80 -6.13
C THR A 75 -2.01 -14.21 -6.96
N HIS A 76 -1.26 -13.23 -6.42
CA HIS A 76 -0.38 -12.40 -7.24
C HIS A 76 1.12 -12.74 -7.10
N ASP A 77 1.69 -12.74 -5.89
CA ASP A 77 3.17 -12.73 -5.73
C ASP A 77 3.72 -13.41 -4.45
N PHE A 78 2.90 -13.62 -3.43
CA PHE A 78 3.31 -14.32 -2.20
C PHE A 78 2.25 -15.32 -1.77
N GLN A 79 2.69 -16.48 -1.27
CA GLN A 79 1.84 -17.66 -1.06
C GLN A 79 1.19 -17.68 0.33
N GLU A 80 1.80 -17.00 1.29
CA GLU A 80 1.41 -17.08 2.69
C GLU A 80 1.45 -15.72 3.38
N LYS A 81 0.63 -15.57 4.42
CA LYS A 81 0.61 -14.35 5.25
C LYS A 81 1.97 -14.03 5.87
N GLN A 82 2.72 -15.06 6.24
CA GLN A 82 3.99 -14.97 6.94
C GLN A 82 5.19 -14.82 5.99
N ASP A 83 4.95 -14.59 4.71
CA ASP A 83 5.98 -14.42 3.69
C ASP A 83 6.79 -13.14 3.97
N PRO A 84 8.14 -13.20 3.97
CA PRO A 84 8.98 -12.01 4.08
C PRO A 84 8.65 -10.92 3.05
N GLN A 85 8.09 -11.28 1.89
CA GLN A 85 7.68 -10.32 0.87
C GLN A 85 6.47 -9.46 1.27
N ASN A 86 5.68 -9.89 2.27
CA ASN A 86 4.59 -9.12 2.85
C ASN A 86 5.01 -8.48 4.19
N ALA A 87 6.30 -8.38 4.49
CA ALA A 87 6.82 -7.92 5.77
C ALA A 87 7.65 -6.62 5.65
N ILE A 88 7.54 -5.77 6.67
CA ILE A 88 8.31 -4.52 6.78
C ILE A 88 8.69 -4.24 8.23
N ALA A 89 9.91 -3.76 8.48
CA ALA A 89 10.35 -3.38 9.81
C ALA A 89 9.96 -1.92 10.13
N LEU A 90 9.20 -1.68 11.20
CA LEU A 90 8.76 -0.35 11.63
C LEU A 90 8.91 -0.18 13.14
N CYS A 91 9.31 1.01 13.62
CA CYS A 91 9.26 1.33 15.05
C CYS A 91 7.80 1.41 15.52
N GLY A 92 7.55 1.30 16.83
CA GLY A 92 6.18 1.28 17.39
C GLY A 92 5.30 2.44 16.90
N THR A 93 5.83 3.67 16.86
CA THR A 93 5.09 4.85 16.37
C THR A 93 4.69 4.72 14.90
N CYS A 94 5.63 4.32 14.02
CA CYS A 94 5.32 4.12 12.60
C CYS A 94 4.40 2.92 12.41
N HIS A 95 4.63 1.82 13.13
CA HIS A 95 3.84 0.61 13.05
C HIS A 95 2.36 0.88 13.33
N THR A 96 2.03 1.52 14.46
CA THR A 96 0.64 1.87 14.80
C THR A 96 -0.01 2.77 13.74
N ASN A 97 0.75 3.74 13.20
CA ASN A 97 0.26 4.67 12.19
C ASN A 97 0.15 4.08 10.79
N PHE A 98 0.90 3.02 10.52
CA PHE A 98 0.80 2.24 9.31
C PHE A 98 -0.41 1.30 9.39
N ASP A 99 -0.57 0.53 10.48
CA ASP A 99 -1.54 -0.58 10.63
C ASP A 99 -3.02 -0.26 10.42
N HIS A 100 -3.42 1.02 10.47
CA HIS A 100 -4.80 1.40 10.18
C HIS A 100 -5.16 1.10 8.72
N VAL A 101 -5.94 0.05 8.46
CA VAL A 101 -6.30 -0.43 7.11
C VAL A 101 -6.93 0.66 6.24
N TYR A 102 -7.95 1.37 6.75
CA TYR A 102 -8.70 2.37 5.96
C TYR A 102 -8.22 3.81 6.16
N ASN A 103 -7.42 4.05 7.19
CA ASN A 103 -6.96 5.38 7.53
C ASN A 103 -5.53 5.40 8.06
N PRO A 104 -4.55 4.89 7.30
CA PRO A 104 -3.15 4.98 7.71
C PRO A 104 -2.70 6.44 7.62
N SER A 105 -1.80 6.81 8.54
CA SER A 105 -1.16 8.11 8.56
C SER A 105 0.03 8.19 7.59
N PHE A 106 0.54 7.05 7.12
CA PHE A 106 1.44 6.98 5.97
C PHE A 106 1.29 5.64 5.25
N PHE A 107 1.65 5.64 3.97
CA PHE A 107 1.76 4.44 3.15
C PHE A 107 2.94 4.61 2.17
N PHE A 108 3.21 3.58 1.39
CA PHE A 108 4.23 3.64 0.35
C PHE A 108 3.78 2.86 -0.87
N LEU A 109 4.38 3.18 -2.02
CA LEU A 109 4.03 2.61 -3.32
C LEU A 109 5.27 2.56 -4.22
N PRO A 110 5.30 1.74 -5.27
CA PRO A 110 6.41 1.72 -6.22
C PRO A 110 6.63 3.10 -6.84
N THR A 111 7.89 3.45 -7.06
CA THR A 111 8.28 4.75 -7.65
C THR A 111 7.90 4.88 -9.12
N ASP A 112 7.86 3.77 -9.86
CA ASP A 112 7.52 3.73 -11.28
C ASP A 112 6.20 2.98 -11.47
N LEU A 113 5.08 3.71 -11.39
CA LEU A 113 3.74 3.15 -11.63
C LEU A 113 3.49 2.81 -13.11
N ASN A 114 4.23 3.44 -14.04
CA ASN A 114 4.08 3.19 -15.47
C ASN A 114 4.59 1.80 -15.85
N TYR A 115 5.62 1.30 -15.17
CA TYR A 115 6.05 -0.09 -15.30
C TYR A 115 4.89 -1.07 -15.07
N PHE A 116 4.14 -0.91 -13.99
CA PHE A 116 3.02 -1.79 -13.66
C PHE A 116 1.87 -1.68 -14.68
N LEU A 117 1.55 -0.46 -15.13
CA LEU A 117 0.57 -0.24 -16.20
C LEU A 117 0.96 -0.95 -17.50
N ASN A 118 2.23 -0.83 -17.89
CA ASN A 118 2.73 -1.44 -19.11
C ASN A 118 2.80 -2.97 -19.01
N PHE A 119 3.26 -3.48 -17.86
CA PHE A 119 3.28 -4.91 -17.59
C PHE A 119 1.88 -5.51 -17.71
N GLU A 120 0.90 -4.90 -17.05
CA GLU A 120 -0.48 -5.36 -17.06
C GLU A 120 -1.09 -5.35 -18.48
N ARG A 121 -0.86 -4.28 -19.24
CA ARG A 121 -1.28 -4.21 -20.66
C ARG A 121 -0.66 -5.31 -21.51
N GLN A 122 0.61 -5.63 -21.29
CA GLN A 122 1.32 -6.70 -22.00
C GLN A 122 0.79 -8.08 -21.61
N ASP A 123 0.58 -8.33 -20.31
CA ASP A 123 0.01 -9.59 -19.83
C ASP A 123 -1.40 -9.81 -20.39
N ARG A 124 -2.24 -8.78 -20.45
CA ARG A 124 -3.58 -8.90 -21.03
C ARG A 124 -3.54 -9.18 -22.53
N LYS A 125 -2.66 -8.51 -23.29
CA LYS A 125 -2.41 -8.85 -24.71
C LYS A 125 -1.95 -10.29 -24.88
N ARG A 126 -1.04 -10.77 -24.02
CA ARG A 126 -0.59 -12.17 -24.00
C ARG A 126 -1.74 -13.13 -23.71
N CYS A 127 -2.55 -12.83 -22.68
CA CYS A 127 -3.69 -13.63 -22.27
C CYS A 127 -4.73 -13.75 -23.38
N ARG A 128 -5.09 -12.64 -24.05
CA ARG A 128 -6.02 -12.66 -25.21
C ARG A 128 -5.46 -13.52 -26.34
N LYS A 129 -4.21 -13.29 -26.77
CA LYS A 129 -3.58 -14.06 -27.86
C LYS A 129 -3.56 -15.56 -27.59
N LEU A 130 -3.21 -15.96 -26.36
CA LEU A 130 -3.15 -17.37 -26.01
C LEU A 130 -4.56 -17.95 -25.81
N GLY A 131 -5.48 -17.20 -25.22
CA GLY A 131 -6.89 -17.58 -25.06
C GLY A 131 -7.59 -17.85 -26.40
N HIS A 132 -7.38 -17.02 -27.42
CA HIS A 132 -7.92 -17.29 -28.76
C HIS A 132 -7.33 -18.55 -29.41
N ARG A 133 -6.08 -18.91 -29.08
CA ARG A 133 -5.42 -20.10 -29.63
C ARG A 133 -5.84 -21.38 -28.92
N THR A 134 -6.04 -21.34 -27.61
CA THR A 134 -6.28 -22.52 -26.77
C THR A 134 -7.75 -22.70 -26.38
N GLY A 135 -8.59 -21.67 -26.55
CA GLY A 135 -9.96 -21.63 -26.03
C GLY A 135 -10.03 -21.55 -24.50
N THR A 136 -8.91 -21.25 -23.82
CA THR A 136 -8.83 -21.21 -22.36
C THR A 136 -8.13 -19.94 -21.90
N THR A 137 -8.69 -19.24 -20.91
CA THR A 137 -8.05 -18.05 -20.32
C THR A 137 -6.78 -18.46 -19.58
N PRO A 138 -5.60 -17.98 -20.01
CA PRO A 138 -4.35 -18.28 -19.31
C PRO A 138 -4.35 -17.66 -17.92
N ALA A 139 -3.55 -18.23 -17.01
CA ALA A 139 -3.29 -17.59 -15.73
C ALA A 139 -2.66 -16.21 -15.92
N ARG A 140 -3.16 -15.22 -15.18
CA ARG A 140 -2.63 -13.86 -15.12
C ARG A 140 -1.21 -13.88 -14.54
N MET A 141 -0.35 -13.01 -15.05
CA MET A 141 0.99 -12.79 -14.50
C MET A 141 1.05 -11.43 -13.82
N TYR A 142 1.90 -11.32 -12.80
CA TYR A 142 2.10 -10.08 -12.06
C TYR A 142 3.58 -9.79 -11.86
N PRO A 143 3.97 -8.51 -11.72
CA PRO A 143 5.34 -8.18 -11.37
C PRO A 143 5.70 -8.68 -9.98
N THR A 144 6.83 -9.35 -9.89
CA THR A 144 7.42 -9.79 -8.62
C THR A 144 8.39 -8.74 -8.09
N ALA A 145 8.80 -8.85 -6.82
CA ALA A 145 9.85 -8.01 -6.26
C ALA A 145 11.14 -8.02 -7.12
N GLN A 146 11.54 -9.20 -7.60
CA GLN A 146 12.73 -9.37 -8.42
C GLN A 146 12.57 -8.75 -9.82
N THR A 147 11.42 -8.93 -10.49
CA THR A 147 11.24 -8.36 -11.84
C THR A 147 11.19 -6.84 -11.79
N TYR A 148 10.59 -6.26 -10.73
CA TYR A 148 10.57 -4.82 -10.53
C TYR A 148 11.96 -4.27 -10.21
N GLN A 149 12.74 -4.94 -9.34
CA GLN A 149 14.13 -4.59 -9.09
C GLN A 149 14.96 -4.59 -10.37
N ASN A 150 14.90 -5.67 -11.16
CA ASN A 150 15.66 -5.80 -12.40
C ASN A 150 15.31 -4.70 -13.41
N HIS A 151 14.02 -4.34 -13.52
CA HIS A 151 13.58 -3.22 -14.36
C HIS A 151 14.28 -1.90 -13.97
N GLN A 152 14.34 -1.60 -12.67
CA GLN A 152 14.97 -0.37 -12.20
C GLN A 152 16.50 -0.39 -12.34
N GLU A 153 17.13 -1.54 -12.11
CA GLU A 153 18.57 -1.71 -12.36
C GLU A 153 18.92 -1.51 -13.83
N ASN A 154 18.11 -2.07 -14.74
CA ASN A 154 18.30 -1.92 -16.18
C ASN A 154 18.09 -0.47 -16.67
N GLN A 155 17.27 0.31 -15.95
CA GLN A 155 17.11 1.75 -16.20
C GLN A 155 18.21 2.61 -15.56
N GLY A 156 19.15 2.00 -14.83
CA GLY A 156 20.22 2.74 -14.14
C GLY A 156 19.73 3.54 -12.93
N VAL A 157 18.61 3.15 -12.32
CA VAL A 157 18.06 3.84 -11.15
C VAL A 157 18.93 3.55 -9.92
N GLU A 158 19.48 4.61 -9.32
CA GLU A 158 20.35 4.49 -8.14
C GLU A 158 19.58 3.93 -6.93
N GLY A 159 20.18 2.96 -6.23
CA GLY A 159 19.58 2.33 -5.03
C GLY A 159 18.70 1.11 -5.31
N ALA A 160 18.39 0.80 -6.57
CA ALA A 160 17.61 -0.39 -6.95
C ALA A 160 18.32 -1.73 -6.62
N ARG A 161 19.65 -1.73 -6.47
CA ARG A 161 20.45 -2.94 -6.18
C ARG A 161 20.08 -3.66 -4.88
N LEU A 162 19.41 -2.96 -3.96
CA LEU A 162 19.01 -3.51 -2.66
C LEU A 162 17.55 -3.97 -2.65
N GLY A 163 16.82 -3.84 -3.75
CA GLY A 163 15.39 -4.06 -3.88
C GLY A 163 14.72 -2.90 -4.62
N GLY A 164 13.44 -3.08 -4.98
CA GLY A 164 12.67 -2.03 -5.66
C GLY A 164 12.59 -0.74 -4.83
N LEU A 165 12.53 0.41 -5.49
CA LEU A 165 12.37 1.72 -4.85
C LEU A 165 10.91 2.09 -4.71
N TYR A 166 10.55 2.54 -3.51
CA TYR A 166 9.20 2.91 -3.14
C TYR A 166 9.13 4.34 -2.63
N THR A 167 8.15 5.11 -3.13
CA THR A 167 7.83 6.44 -2.65
C THR A 167 7.09 6.34 -1.32
N ARG A 168 7.53 7.10 -0.32
CA ARG A 168 6.91 7.16 1.01
C ARG A 168 6.00 8.38 1.09
N ILE A 169 4.71 8.17 1.34
CA ILE A 169 3.70 9.23 1.44
C ILE A 169 3.16 9.31 2.86
N VAL A 170 3.28 10.47 3.49
CA VAL A 170 2.79 10.79 4.84
C VAL A 170 1.57 11.70 4.73
N ILE A 171 0.47 11.29 5.35
CA ILE A 171 -0.84 11.96 5.27
C ILE A 171 -1.17 12.75 6.53
N SER A 172 -0.75 12.24 7.69
CA SER A 172 -1.00 12.88 8.99
C SER A 172 0.30 13.12 9.74
N ASP A 173 0.31 14.14 10.59
CA ASP A 173 1.45 14.41 11.46
C ASP A 173 1.43 13.51 12.69
N PHE A 174 2.19 12.42 12.66
CA PHE A 174 2.27 11.46 13.77
C PHE A 174 3.67 11.33 14.37
N LEU A 175 4.63 12.10 13.85
CA LEU A 175 6.01 12.09 14.32
C LEU A 175 6.13 13.02 15.54
N PRO A 176 7.08 12.75 16.46
CA PRO A 176 7.29 13.61 17.61
C PRO A 176 7.59 15.05 17.20
N GLN A 177 6.88 16.01 17.79
CA GLN A 177 7.22 17.42 17.63
C GLN A 177 8.45 17.75 18.48
N TYR A 178 9.43 18.43 17.87
CA TYR A 178 10.58 18.96 18.57
C TYR A 178 10.81 20.43 18.18
N PRO A 179 11.44 21.24 19.05
CA PRO A 179 11.72 22.64 18.74
C PRO A 179 12.50 22.77 17.43
N GLY A 180 11.98 23.59 16.50
CA GLY A 180 12.60 23.82 15.19
C GLY A 180 12.18 22.88 14.07
N ARG A 181 11.30 21.90 14.31
CA ARG A 181 10.70 21.11 13.23
C ARG A 181 9.81 22.01 12.37
N ALA A 182 9.96 21.91 11.05
CA ALA A 182 9.09 22.61 10.12
C ALA A 182 7.63 22.17 10.29
N PRO A 183 6.64 23.04 10.02
CA PRO A 183 5.24 22.64 10.01
C PRO A 183 5.03 21.45 9.08
N PHE A 184 4.29 20.45 9.56
CA PHE A 184 4.00 19.26 8.77
C PHE A 184 3.25 19.63 7.49
N GLN A 185 3.73 19.07 6.37
CA GLN A 185 3.07 19.13 5.08
C GLN A 185 2.76 17.70 4.61
N PRO A 186 1.48 17.36 4.41
CA PRO A 186 1.10 16.08 3.82
C PRO A 186 1.75 15.91 2.43
N GLY A 187 2.24 14.72 2.13
CA GLY A 187 2.91 14.44 0.86
C GLY A 187 4.10 13.51 1.04
N VAL A 188 5.18 13.82 0.35
CA VAL A 188 6.40 13.02 0.36
C VAL A 188 7.07 13.08 1.73
N SER A 189 7.53 11.94 2.24
CA SER A 189 8.17 11.81 3.55
C SER A 189 9.37 12.74 3.75
N GLU A 190 9.46 13.37 4.93
CA GLU A 190 10.61 14.19 5.35
C GLU A 190 11.91 13.38 5.49
N TYR A 191 11.83 12.08 5.77
CA TYR A 191 12.98 11.15 5.83
C TYR A 191 13.50 10.69 4.46
N GLY A 192 13.24 11.47 3.41
CA GLY A 192 13.55 11.16 2.01
C GLY A 192 12.35 10.64 1.23
N ALA A 193 12.33 10.95 -0.07
CA ALA A 193 11.20 10.65 -0.92
C ALA A 193 11.02 9.15 -1.19
N THR A 194 12.13 8.47 -1.44
CA THR A 194 12.16 7.07 -1.85
C THR A 194 12.96 6.24 -0.87
N LYS A 195 12.72 4.93 -0.85
CA LYS A 195 13.53 3.96 -0.11
C LYS A 195 13.39 2.56 -0.73
N SER A 196 14.47 1.78 -0.70
CA SER A 196 14.47 0.41 -1.18
C SER A 196 13.69 -0.52 -0.24
N TRP A 197 12.89 -1.41 -0.80
CA TRP A 197 12.20 -2.48 -0.09
C TRP A 197 12.21 -3.74 -0.96
N THR A 198 12.48 -4.89 -0.35
CA THR A 198 12.62 -6.18 -1.08
C THR A 198 11.33 -6.96 -1.17
N GLY A 199 10.22 -6.42 -0.65
CA GLY A 199 8.94 -7.12 -0.66
C GLY A 199 8.15 -6.92 -1.93
N SER A 200 6.97 -7.54 -1.95
CA SER A 200 6.12 -7.63 -3.13
C SER A 200 5.57 -6.24 -3.51
N PRO A 201 5.83 -5.75 -4.73
CA PRO A 201 5.28 -4.48 -5.16
C PRO A 201 3.75 -4.54 -5.22
N MET A 202 3.18 -5.70 -5.53
CA MET A 202 1.73 -5.90 -5.53
C MET A 202 1.12 -5.70 -4.15
N ALA A 203 1.81 -6.13 -3.08
CA ALA A 203 1.35 -5.88 -1.71
C ALA A 203 1.26 -4.38 -1.39
N SER A 204 2.27 -3.62 -1.80
CA SER A 204 2.28 -2.16 -1.61
C SER A 204 1.22 -1.45 -2.46
N LEU A 205 1.02 -1.89 -3.71
CA LEU A 205 0.04 -1.32 -4.63
C LEU A 205 -1.38 -1.53 -4.13
N GLN A 206 -1.72 -2.73 -3.63
CA GLN A 206 -3.04 -2.98 -3.07
C GLN A 206 -3.32 -2.07 -1.89
N ARG A 207 -2.36 -1.91 -0.98
CA ARG A 207 -2.49 -0.96 0.13
C ARG A 207 -2.64 0.49 -0.36
N ALA A 208 -1.92 0.88 -1.41
CA ALA A 208 -2.03 2.20 -2.01
C ALA A 208 -3.40 2.43 -2.69
N VAL A 209 -3.96 1.43 -3.37
CA VAL A 209 -5.29 1.51 -4.00
C VAL A 209 -6.39 1.64 -2.94
N LEU A 210 -6.27 0.99 -1.79
CA LEU A 210 -7.20 1.17 -0.67
C LEU A 210 -7.28 2.64 -0.22
N MET A 211 -6.20 3.41 -0.39
CA MET A 211 -6.20 4.83 -0.07
C MET A 211 -7.16 5.66 -0.91
N LEU A 212 -7.45 5.23 -2.14
CA LEU A 212 -8.39 5.92 -3.03
C LEU A 212 -9.83 5.85 -2.54
N ARG A 213 -10.15 4.96 -1.59
CA ARG A 213 -11.49 4.83 -0.99
C ARG A 213 -11.82 5.96 -0.01
N LYS A 214 -10.84 6.76 0.39
CA LYS A 214 -11.07 7.93 1.25
C LYS A 214 -11.79 9.05 0.48
N LEU A 215 -12.75 9.69 1.14
CA LEU A 215 -13.39 10.90 0.61
C LEU A 215 -12.40 12.06 0.50
N ASN A 216 -11.50 12.18 1.47
CA ASN A 216 -10.46 13.19 1.49
C ASN A 216 -9.11 12.57 1.08
N LEU A 217 -8.64 12.95 -0.11
CA LEU A 217 -7.35 12.51 -0.66
C LEU A 217 -6.26 13.60 -0.54
N ASN A 218 -6.46 14.61 0.31
CA ASN A 218 -5.46 15.63 0.59
C ASN A 218 -4.16 14.96 1.09
N GLY A 219 -3.02 15.44 0.60
CA GLY A 219 -1.70 14.88 0.88
C GLY A 219 -1.25 13.75 -0.03
N ILE A 220 -2.12 13.25 -0.92
CA ILE A 220 -1.68 12.38 -2.03
C ILE A 220 -1.52 13.25 -3.29
N PRO A 221 -0.33 13.35 -3.89
CA PRO A 221 -0.11 14.06 -5.15
C PRO A 221 -1.09 13.63 -6.23
N GLN A 222 -1.58 14.59 -7.03
CA GLN A 222 -2.62 14.35 -8.04
C GLN A 222 -2.16 13.32 -9.08
N GLU A 223 -0.89 13.34 -9.43
CA GLU A 223 -0.25 12.44 -10.40
C GLU A 223 -0.33 11.00 -9.90
N ILE A 224 -0.02 10.79 -8.61
CA ILE A 224 -0.12 9.47 -7.96
C ILE A 224 -1.58 9.01 -7.92
N ARG A 225 -2.53 9.91 -7.59
CA ARG A 225 -3.96 9.56 -7.58
C ARG A 225 -4.43 9.11 -8.96
N ASN A 226 -4.05 9.83 -10.01
CA ASN A 226 -4.41 9.51 -11.38
C ASN A 226 -3.80 8.19 -11.84
N ALA A 227 -2.52 7.95 -11.53
CA ALA A 227 -1.85 6.70 -11.88
C ALA A 227 -2.43 5.49 -11.14
N LEU A 228 -2.76 5.62 -9.85
CA LEU A 228 -3.40 4.54 -9.09
C LEU A 228 -4.83 4.23 -9.58
N ARG A 229 -5.60 5.25 -10.00
CA ARG A 229 -6.91 5.03 -10.64
C ARG A 229 -6.77 4.29 -11.96
N GLN A 230 -5.85 4.71 -12.82
CA GLN A 230 -5.57 4.00 -14.07
C GLN A 230 -5.16 2.56 -13.82
N LEU A 231 -4.31 2.30 -12.82
CA LEU A 231 -3.96 0.93 -12.44
C LEU A 231 -5.22 0.16 -12.02
N GLN A 232 -6.03 0.72 -11.13
CA GLN A 232 -7.28 0.09 -10.69
C GLN A 232 -8.19 -0.26 -11.88
N ASP A 233 -8.36 0.65 -12.84
CA ASP A 233 -9.20 0.45 -14.02
C ASP A 233 -8.65 -0.69 -14.89
N VAL A 234 -7.34 -0.69 -15.19
CA VAL A 234 -6.72 -1.72 -16.05
C VAL A 234 -6.79 -3.10 -15.42
N TYR A 235 -6.57 -3.21 -14.10
CA TYR A 235 -6.66 -4.49 -13.36
C TYR A 235 -8.10 -4.99 -13.21
N SER A 236 -9.09 -4.09 -13.26
CA SER A 236 -10.52 -4.43 -13.12
C SER A 236 -11.17 -4.81 -14.44
N GLU A 237 -10.54 -4.52 -15.58
CA GLU A 237 -11.10 -4.80 -16.90
C GLU A 237 -11.07 -6.31 -17.20
N GLU A 238 -12.25 -6.89 -17.43
CA GLU A 238 -12.41 -8.30 -17.76
C GLU A 238 -11.67 -8.68 -19.07
N LEU A 239 -11.23 -9.93 -19.16
CA LEU A 239 -10.67 -10.46 -20.40
C LEU A 239 -11.81 -10.90 -21.30
N ASP A 240 -12.25 -10.02 -22.20
CA ASP A 240 -13.15 -10.41 -23.28
C ASP A 240 -12.39 -11.31 -24.27
N LEU A 241 -12.75 -12.60 -24.29
CA LEU A 241 -12.24 -13.58 -25.26
C LEU A 241 -13.18 -13.74 -26.46
N ASP A 242 -14.41 -13.25 -26.34
CA ASP A 242 -15.47 -13.40 -27.34
C ASP A 242 -15.49 -12.22 -28.32
N GLY A 243 -14.59 -11.25 -28.13
CA GLY A 243 -14.38 -10.10 -28.98
C GLY A 243 -14.18 -10.47 -30.45
N SER A 244 -15.28 -10.46 -31.19
CA SER A 244 -15.26 -10.09 -32.60
C SER A 244 -14.70 -8.68 -32.66
N ASP A 245 -13.41 -8.56 -32.99
CA ASP A 245 -12.76 -7.28 -33.27
C ASP A 245 -13.52 -6.56 -34.39
N THR A 246 -14.54 -5.80 -34.01
CA THR A 246 -15.30 -4.90 -34.90
C THR A 246 -14.90 -3.45 -34.64
N SER A 247 -14.03 -3.18 -33.66
CA SER A 247 -13.40 -1.88 -33.50
C SER A 247 -12.22 -1.75 -34.46
N SER A 248 -12.53 -1.15 -35.61
CA SER A 248 -11.60 -0.39 -36.45
C SER A 248 -10.55 -1.20 -37.22
N ILE A 249 -11.02 -1.80 -38.32
CA ILE A 249 -10.22 -1.90 -39.55
C ILE A 249 -9.81 -0.47 -39.92
N GLU A 250 -8.61 -0.06 -39.54
CA GLU A 250 -7.90 0.97 -40.30
C GLU A 250 -7.52 0.33 -41.65
N PRO A 251 -7.87 0.95 -42.80
CA PRO A 251 -7.55 0.40 -44.11
C PRO A 251 -6.04 0.35 -44.29
N GLY A 252 -5.55 -0.80 -44.73
CA GLY A 252 -4.15 -1.17 -44.66
C GLY A 252 -3.22 -0.34 -45.55
N GLU A 253 -2.04 -0.10 -45.02
CA GLU A 253 -0.82 -0.04 -45.82
C GLU A 253 -0.08 -1.36 -45.61
N SER A 254 -0.02 -2.16 -46.67
CA SER A 254 0.76 -3.38 -46.75
C SER A 254 2.23 -3.01 -46.82
N GLU A 255 2.95 -3.09 -45.70
CA GLU A 255 4.41 -3.19 -45.72
C GLU A 255 4.79 -4.65 -45.52
N ASP A 256 5.26 -5.25 -46.62
CA ASP A 256 6.05 -6.46 -46.63
C ASP A 256 7.31 -6.24 -45.79
N THR A 257 7.34 -6.80 -44.58
CA THR A 257 8.60 -7.04 -43.87
C THR A 257 8.72 -8.51 -43.54
N ASP A 258 9.52 -9.19 -44.36
CA ASP A 258 10.24 -10.42 -44.01
C ASP A 258 10.97 -10.20 -42.68
N PHE A 259 10.40 -10.72 -41.59
CA PHE A 259 11.14 -10.88 -40.35
C PHE A 259 11.61 -12.32 -40.22
N GLU A 260 12.91 -12.48 -40.38
CA GLU A 260 13.63 -13.70 -40.11
C GLU A 260 13.33 -14.27 -38.72
N GLU A 261 13.13 -15.58 -38.76
CA GLU A 261 13.00 -16.53 -37.68
C GLU A 261 14.25 -16.53 -36.77
N GLY A 262 14.33 -15.55 -35.86
CA GLY A 262 15.42 -15.37 -34.91
C GLY A 262 15.08 -15.85 -33.50
N ARG A 263 15.45 -17.10 -33.19
CA ARG A 263 15.78 -17.63 -31.83
C ARG A 263 14.74 -17.40 -30.72
N GLY A 264 13.90 -18.41 -30.51
CA GLY A 264 13.21 -18.61 -29.25
C GLY A 264 14.20 -18.91 -28.11
N GLU A 265 14.36 -17.97 -27.18
CA GLU A 265 14.87 -18.28 -25.85
C GLU A 265 13.74 -18.90 -25.03
N MET A 266 13.90 -20.21 -24.88
CA MET A 266 13.04 -21.13 -24.16
C MET A 266 13.24 -20.90 -22.65
N TYR A 267 12.24 -20.30 -21.99
CA TYR A 267 12.15 -20.32 -20.53
C TYR A 267 11.82 -21.75 -20.08
N GLU A 268 12.85 -22.57 -19.87
CA GLU A 268 12.69 -23.86 -19.19
C GLU A 268 12.51 -23.65 -17.68
N ASP A 269 11.30 -23.99 -17.26
CA ASP A 269 10.84 -24.26 -15.91
C ASP A 269 11.70 -25.36 -15.24
N LYS A 270 12.73 -24.96 -14.48
CA LYS A 270 13.48 -25.87 -13.60
C LYS A 270 12.85 -25.90 -12.21
N ARG A 271 11.69 -26.54 -12.09
CA ARG A 271 11.09 -26.91 -10.80
C ARG A 271 10.81 -28.42 -10.69
N ARG A 272 11.88 -29.20 -10.71
CA ARG A 272 12.06 -30.59 -10.21
C ARG A 272 13.56 -30.83 -10.35
N GLU A 273 14.37 -31.13 -9.34
CA GLU A 273 14.31 -32.30 -8.48
C GLU A 273 15.57 -32.23 -7.59
N LEU A 274 15.46 -31.89 -6.31
CA LEU A 274 16.56 -32.09 -5.35
C LEU A 274 16.00 -32.62 -4.03
N ARG A 275 15.56 -33.87 -4.08
CA ARG A 275 15.56 -34.78 -2.93
C ARG A 275 16.37 -36.01 -3.34
N ALA A 276 17.59 -36.11 -2.83
CA ALA A 276 18.10 -37.25 -2.07
C ALA A 276 19.63 -37.38 -2.20
N LYS A 277 20.25 -37.63 -1.02
CA LYS A 277 21.61 -38.14 -0.77
C LYS A 277 22.76 -37.13 -0.79
N SER A 278 23.25 -36.78 0.40
CA SER A 278 24.50 -37.39 0.88
C SER A 278 24.68 -37.16 2.38
N GLN A 279 24.74 -38.25 3.14
CA GLN A 279 25.30 -38.30 4.48
C GLN A 279 26.82 -38.60 4.38
N GLN A 280 27.55 -38.27 5.44
CA GLN A 280 29.00 -38.51 5.68
C GLN A 280 29.92 -37.54 4.95
N SER A 281 30.95 -36.94 5.56
CA SER A 281 31.67 -37.10 6.82
C SER A 281 32.33 -35.75 7.14
N GLY A 282 32.64 -35.41 8.38
CA GLY A 282 33.98 -35.63 8.90
C GLY A 282 34.48 -34.34 9.54
N ALA A 283 34.95 -34.46 10.78
CA ALA A 283 35.44 -33.38 11.60
C ALA A 283 36.76 -32.81 11.07
N GLU A 284 36.94 -31.49 11.17
CA GLU A 284 38.26 -30.91 11.42
C GLU A 284 38.10 -29.54 12.09
N GLN A 285 38.57 -29.48 13.32
CA GLN A 285 38.77 -28.27 14.09
C GLN A 285 40.02 -27.58 13.55
N ILE A 286 39.90 -26.33 13.10
CA ILE A 286 41.05 -25.43 13.00
C ILE A 286 40.68 -24.11 13.69
N SER A 287 41.17 -24.01 14.91
CA SER A 287 41.39 -22.77 15.64
C SER A 287 42.40 -21.88 14.91
N VAL A 288 42.04 -20.64 14.61
CA VAL A 288 43.01 -19.55 14.40
C VAL A 288 42.52 -18.31 15.13
N SER A 289 43.25 -18.00 16.21
CA SER A 289 43.28 -16.71 16.86
C SER A 289 43.91 -15.67 15.94
N GLY A 290 43.35 -14.46 15.90
CA GLY A 290 43.96 -13.31 15.24
C GLY A 290 43.48 -12.02 15.85
N ASN A 291 44.19 -11.55 16.87
CA ASN A 291 44.12 -10.19 17.38
C ASN A 291 44.46 -9.20 16.25
N ARG A 292 43.72 -8.09 16.13
CA ARG A 292 44.36 -6.81 15.84
C ARG A 292 43.53 -5.62 16.33
N GLU A 293 44.24 -4.80 17.08
CA GLU A 293 43.89 -3.53 17.69
C GLU A 293 43.80 -2.37 16.68
N GLN A 294 43.10 -1.33 17.14
CA GLN A 294 43.45 0.10 17.07
C GLN A 294 43.23 0.93 15.78
N ASP A 295 42.42 1.96 16.02
CA ASP A 295 42.66 3.40 15.78
C ASP A 295 42.53 4.00 14.37
N GLY A 296 41.92 5.19 14.35
CA GLY A 296 41.83 6.11 13.22
C GLY A 296 40.48 6.84 13.18
N GLU A 297 40.22 7.74 14.12
CA GLU A 297 40.26 9.20 13.92
C GLU A 297 39.05 9.78 13.18
N GLU A 298 38.17 10.39 13.98
CA GLU A 298 37.09 11.27 13.56
C GLU A 298 37.66 12.59 13.03
N HIS A 299 37.40 12.91 11.76
CA HIS A 299 37.66 14.22 11.20
C HIS A 299 36.38 15.06 11.28
N VAL A 300 36.27 15.87 12.33
CA VAL A 300 35.24 16.91 12.50
C VAL A 300 35.60 18.09 11.58
N VAL A 301 34.80 18.30 10.53
CA VAL A 301 34.84 19.55 9.76
C VAL A 301 33.67 20.41 10.22
N ASN A 302 34.00 21.49 10.93
CA ASN A 302 33.10 22.58 11.25
C ASN A 302 32.82 23.40 9.98
N GLU A 303 31.57 23.44 9.52
CA GLU A 303 31.13 24.47 8.57
C GLU A 303 30.48 25.63 9.32
N ASP A 304 31.04 26.81 9.03
CA ASP A 304 30.75 28.10 9.63
C ASP A 304 29.53 28.77 8.97
N ASN A 305 28.82 29.54 9.79
CA ASN A 305 27.54 30.18 9.54
C ASN A 305 27.64 31.35 8.55
N GLY A 306 27.05 31.19 7.36
CA GLY A 306 26.72 32.29 6.44
C GLY A 306 25.29 32.77 6.63
N ARG A 307 25.05 33.66 7.61
CA ARG A 307 23.77 34.35 7.85
C ARG A 307 23.68 35.58 6.95
N ALA A 308 22.73 35.61 6.01
CA ALA A 308 22.35 36.84 5.30
C ALA A 308 20.82 37.00 5.24
N LEU A 309 20.41 38.19 5.69
CA LEU A 309 19.07 38.75 5.71
C LEU A 309 18.59 39.09 4.30
N ALA A 310 17.30 38.91 4.02
CA ALA A 310 16.48 39.92 3.34
C ALA A 310 15.00 39.53 3.42
N SER A 311 14.26 40.33 4.17
CA SER A 311 12.81 40.46 4.13
C SER A 311 12.40 41.27 2.91
N GLU A 312 11.51 40.76 2.08
CA GLU A 312 10.67 41.60 1.22
C GLU A 312 9.24 41.06 1.23
N GLY A 313 8.34 41.89 1.75
CA GLY A 313 6.90 41.68 1.69
C GLY A 313 6.39 41.91 0.28
N ARG A 314 5.36 41.13 -0.08
CA ARG A 314 4.43 41.47 -1.16
C ARG A 314 3.01 41.22 -0.68
N ASP A 315 2.35 42.32 -0.36
CA ASP A 315 0.91 42.46 -0.50
C ASP A 315 0.54 42.25 -1.96
N HIS A 316 -0.51 41.47 -2.25
CA HIS A 316 -1.40 41.71 -3.40
C HIS A 316 -2.74 40.95 -3.25
N SER A 317 -3.77 41.76 -2.97
CA SER A 317 -5.11 41.79 -3.58
C SER A 317 -5.95 40.51 -3.67
N GLU A 318 -6.96 40.46 -2.82
CA GLU A 318 -8.20 39.71 -3.01
C GLU A 318 -8.97 40.25 -4.23
N ALA A 319 -9.30 39.35 -5.17
CA ALA A 319 -10.25 39.62 -6.24
C ALA A 319 -11.51 38.79 -5.98
N ASN A 320 -12.59 39.48 -5.63
CA ASN A 320 -13.95 38.93 -5.59
C ASN A 320 -14.38 38.52 -7.01
N LEU A 321 -14.69 37.25 -7.19
CA LEU A 321 -15.44 36.73 -8.34
C LEU A 321 -16.85 36.42 -7.86
N GLU A 322 -17.79 37.32 -8.18
CA GLU A 322 -19.22 37.04 -8.16
C GLU A 322 -19.51 36.04 -9.29
N VAL A 323 -19.94 34.84 -8.93
CA VAL A 323 -20.46 33.85 -9.88
C VAL A 323 -21.98 33.92 -9.81
N GLU A 324 -22.58 34.41 -10.90
CA GLU A 324 -24.01 34.36 -11.14
C GLU A 324 -24.51 32.90 -11.07
N SER A 325 -25.43 32.67 -10.14
CA SER A 325 -26.13 31.41 -9.94
C SER A 325 -27.29 31.33 -10.93
N SER A 326 -27.17 30.44 -11.91
CA SER A 326 -28.26 30.07 -12.81
C SER A 326 -29.05 28.91 -12.19
N ASP A 327 -30.31 29.17 -11.83
CA ASP A 327 -31.25 28.17 -11.32
C ASP A 327 -31.51 27.05 -12.35
N PRO A 328 -31.38 25.76 -11.97
CA PRO A 328 -31.81 24.66 -12.82
C PRO A 328 -33.32 24.43 -12.69
N MET A 329 -34.03 24.47 -13.82
CA MET A 329 -35.43 24.06 -13.94
C MET A 329 -35.63 22.61 -13.46
N LEU A 330 -36.38 22.46 -12.36
CA LEU A 330 -36.90 21.18 -11.88
C LEU A 330 -38.02 20.67 -12.79
N TYR A 331 -37.71 19.69 -13.63
CA TYR A 331 -38.72 18.87 -14.29
C TYR A 331 -39.28 17.84 -13.31
N HIS A 332 -40.52 18.06 -12.87
CA HIS A 332 -41.30 17.06 -12.13
C HIS A 332 -41.66 15.90 -13.07
N HIS A 333 -40.88 14.82 -13.03
CA HIS A 333 -41.30 13.54 -13.57
C HIS A 333 -42.37 12.93 -12.65
N ALA A 334 -43.61 12.86 -13.14
CA ALA A 334 -44.66 12.10 -12.51
C ALA A 334 -44.26 10.62 -12.48
N ILE A 335 -44.23 10.04 -11.28
CA ILE A 335 -43.97 8.62 -11.06
C ILE A 335 -45.21 7.87 -11.56
N ASP A 336 -45.02 7.05 -12.58
CA ASP A 336 -46.07 6.19 -13.15
C ASP A 336 -46.32 5.00 -12.20
N PHE A 337 -47.54 4.90 -11.66
CA PHE A 337 -47.90 4.01 -10.53
C PHE A 337 -48.53 2.68 -10.97
N ASP A 338 -48.22 2.16 -12.15
CA ASP A 338 -48.94 1.03 -12.74
C ASP A 338 -48.39 -0.38 -12.40
N SER A 339 -47.62 -0.54 -11.33
CA SER A 339 -47.29 -1.88 -10.83
C SER A 339 -47.06 -1.96 -9.31
N PRO A 340 -48.03 -2.50 -8.53
CA PRO A 340 -48.02 -2.38 -7.07
C PRO A 340 -47.12 -3.38 -6.32
N ARG A 341 -46.27 -4.17 -7.00
CA ARG A 341 -45.57 -5.29 -6.34
C ARG A 341 -44.11 -5.07 -5.97
N PHE A 342 -43.45 -4.05 -6.50
CA PHE A 342 -42.02 -3.87 -6.22
C PHE A 342 -41.63 -2.40 -6.14
N TRP A 343 -41.11 -2.00 -4.98
CA TRP A 343 -40.44 -0.71 -4.83
C TRP A 343 -39.19 -0.67 -5.71
N ARG A 344 -38.99 0.44 -6.45
CA ARG A 344 -37.76 0.72 -7.18
C ARG A 344 -37.24 2.09 -6.78
N TRP A 345 -35.94 2.16 -6.50
CA TRP A 345 -35.25 3.42 -6.27
C TRP A 345 -35.10 4.16 -7.59
N GLY A 346 -35.83 5.28 -7.72
CA GLY A 346 -35.61 6.24 -8.79
C GLY A 346 -34.45 7.19 -8.47
N PRO A 347 -33.92 7.92 -9.47
CA PRO A 347 -32.80 8.86 -9.31
C PRO A 347 -33.04 9.96 -8.27
N SER A 348 -34.31 10.24 -7.97
CA SER A 348 -34.77 11.25 -7.01
C SER A 348 -35.51 10.64 -5.81
N ALA A 349 -35.53 9.31 -5.68
CA ALA A 349 -36.26 8.65 -4.60
C ALA A 349 -35.50 8.79 -3.28
N THR A 350 -36.21 9.24 -2.26
CA THR A 350 -35.68 9.40 -0.90
C THR A 350 -36.08 8.23 0.00
N SER A 351 -35.42 8.11 1.15
CA SER A 351 -35.82 7.14 2.19
C SER A 351 -37.24 7.35 2.70
N GLU A 352 -37.74 8.59 2.66
CA GLU A 352 -39.11 8.91 3.02
C GLU A 352 -40.12 8.34 2.01
N ASP A 353 -39.79 8.35 0.72
CA ASP A 353 -40.63 7.79 -0.33
C ASP A 353 -40.75 6.26 -0.21
N ALA A 354 -39.65 5.59 0.14
CA ALA A 354 -39.65 4.16 0.43
C ALA A 354 -40.53 3.82 1.65
N ALA A 355 -40.42 4.61 2.73
CA ALA A 355 -41.25 4.42 3.93
C ALA A 355 -42.74 4.61 3.62
N LYS A 356 -43.10 5.62 2.83
CA LYS A 356 -44.48 5.87 2.36
C LYS A 356 -45.00 4.73 1.49
N PHE A 357 -44.17 4.13 0.64
CA PHE A 357 -44.55 2.97 -0.16
C PHE A 357 -44.89 1.77 0.74
N PHE A 358 -44.02 1.41 1.70
CA PHE A 358 -44.26 0.25 2.56
C PHE A 358 -45.46 0.42 3.50
N GLN A 359 -45.76 1.65 3.96
CA GLN A 359 -46.98 1.94 4.72
C GLN A 359 -48.28 1.74 3.92
N ARG A 360 -48.23 1.85 2.58
CA ARG A 360 -49.40 1.65 1.71
C ARG A 360 -49.63 0.18 1.35
N VAL A 361 -48.59 -0.64 1.43
CA VAL A 361 -48.62 -2.05 1.01
C VAL A 361 -48.76 -3.00 2.20
N SER A 362 -48.51 -2.52 3.43
CA SER A 362 -48.88 -3.16 4.70
C SER A 362 -50.33 -2.90 5.06
#